data_AF-A0A7C5JHP6-F1
#
_entry.id   AF-A0A7C5JHP6-F1
#
_cell.length_a   1.000
_cell.length_b   1.000
_cell.length_c   1.000
_cell.angle_alpha   90.00
_cell.angle_beta   90.00
_cell.angle_gamma   90.00
#
_symmetry.space_group_name_H-M   'P 1'
#
loop_
_entity.id
_entity.type
_entity.pdbx_description
1 polymer ?
#
loop_
_entity_poly.entity_id
_entity_poly.type
_entity_poly.pdbx_seq_one_letter_code
_entity_poly.pdbx_strand_id
1 'polypeptide(L)'
;MVQRNSSKIEKKKEGEFQCQEEEVEEEKLEIVEDRTNLSSLIITSQLPIKSWHAYLHNPTIADAILDRVIHNAYKINLEGESQRKLNNQK
;
A
#
# COMPACT_ATOMS: atom_id res chain seq x y z
N MET A 1 -42.98 -23.08 -0.66
CA MET A 1 -43.05 -21.61 -0.80
C MET A 1 -43.57 -21.04 0.50
N VAL A 2 -42.68 -20.64 1.42
CA VAL A 2 -43.03 -19.84 2.60
C VAL A 2 -41.93 -18.79 2.70
N GLN A 3 -42.26 -17.58 2.27
CA GLN A 3 -41.41 -16.41 2.39
C GLN A 3 -41.35 -16.03 3.87
N ARG A 4 -40.13 -15.97 4.42
CA ARG A 4 -39.87 -15.44 5.76
C ARG A 4 -40.04 -13.92 5.71
N ASN A 5 -41.17 -13.43 6.18
CA ASN A 5 -41.34 -12.04 6.56
C ASN A 5 -40.91 -11.87 8.01
N SER A 6 -39.66 -11.48 8.22
CA SER A 6 -39.21 -10.85 9.47
C SER A 6 -38.93 -9.39 9.20
N SER A 7 -39.97 -8.59 9.38
CA SER A 7 -39.83 -7.17 9.67
C SER A 7 -38.92 -6.97 10.87
N LYS A 8 -38.15 -5.87 10.84
CA LYS A 8 -37.57 -5.16 12.01
C LYS A 8 -36.21 -5.66 12.52
N ILE A 9 -35.14 -5.26 11.81
CA ILE A 9 -33.85 -4.95 12.46
C ILE A 9 -33.40 -3.60 11.91
N GLU A 10 -34.07 -2.54 12.35
CA GLU A 10 -33.59 -1.18 12.20
C GLU A 10 -32.86 -0.80 13.49
N LYS A 11 -31.64 -0.30 13.30
CA LYS A 11 -30.80 0.45 14.26
C LYS A 11 -30.05 -0.36 15.32
N LYS A 12 -28.77 -0.62 15.01
CA LYS A 12 -27.61 -0.06 15.71
C LYS A 12 -26.39 -0.91 15.35
N LYS A 13 -25.41 -0.27 14.70
CA LYS A 13 -23.95 -0.45 14.86
C LYS A 13 -23.27 0.40 13.78
N GLU A 14 -23.40 1.72 13.91
CA GLU A 14 -22.33 2.60 13.47
C GLU A 14 -21.22 2.44 14.52
N GLY A 15 -20.03 2.02 14.09
CA GLY A 15 -18.87 1.93 14.98
C GLY A 15 -18.21 0.57 15.08
N GLU A 16 -18.04 -0.16 13.98
CA GLU A 16 -17.16 -1.35 13.90
C GLU A 16 -17.00 -1.77 12.43
N PHE A 17 -16.27 -1.01 11.61
CA PHE A 17 -15.87 -1.49 10.27
C PHE A 17 -14.70 -0.68 9.66
N GLN A 18 -13.60 -0.48 10.38
CA GLN A 18 -12.37 0.10 9.78
C GLN A 18 -11.04 -0.52 10.24
N CYS A 19 -11.02 -1.61 11.02
CA CYS A 19 -9.77 -2.14 11.56
C CYS A 19 -8.92 -2.98 10.58
N GLN A 20 -9.44 -3.43 9.44
CA GLN A 20 -8.76 -4.41 8.57
C GLN A 20 -7.82 -3.81 7.52
N GLU A 21 -7.91 -2.51 7.23
CA GLU A 21 -7.08 -1.87 6.19
C GLU A 21 -5.86 -1.13 6.79
N GLU A 22 -5.96 -0.62 8.01
CA GLU A 22 -4.85 0.07 8.69
C GLU A 22 -3.71 -0.89 9.08
N GLU A 23 -4.02 -2.12 9.51
CA GLU A 23 -3.03 -3.11 9.95
C GLU A 23 -2.05 -3.52 8.82
N VAL A 24 -2.52 -3.54 7.57
CA VAL A 24 -1.70 -3.92 6.39
C VAL A 24 -0.76 -2.78 5.97
N GLU A 25 -1.06 -1.52 6.32
CA GLU A 25 -0.13 -0.40 6.08
C GLU A 25 0.99 -0.37 7.12
N GLU A 26 0.69 -0.72 8.37
CA GLU A 26 1.68 -0.82 9.45
C GLU A 26 2.64 -2.02 9.26
N GLU A 27 2.16 -3.17 8.77
CA GLU A 27 3.02 -4.33 8.45
C GLU A 27 4.08 -3.98 7.38
N LYS A 28 3.71 -3.15 6.39
CA LYS A 28 4.66 -2.70 5.36
C LYS A 28 5.77 -1.82 5.94
N LEU A 29 5.45 -1.07 6.98
CA LEU A 29 6.41 -0.23 7.69
C LEU A 29 7.42 -1.08 8.47
N GLU A 30 6.95 -2.09 9.20
CA GLU A 30 7.79 -2.96 10.03
C GLU A 30 8.95 -3.57 9.24
N ILE A 31 8.66 -4.12 8.05
CA ILE A 31 9.68 -4.72 7.18
C ILE A 31 10.70 -3.67 6.69
N VAL A 32 10.25 -2.45 6.44
CA VAL A 32 11.15 -1.36 6.03
C VAL A 32 12.04 -0.97 7.22
N GLU A 33 11.46 -0.79 8.41
CA GLU A 33 12.16 -0.40 9.63
C GLU A 33 13.24 -1.42 10.01
N ASP A 34 12.90 -2.70 10.04
CA ASP A 34 13.83 -3.80 10.35
C ASP A 34 15.03 -3.87 9.40
N ARG A 35 14.89 -3.35 8.17
CA ARG A 35 15.97 -3.38 7.18
C ARG A 35 16.74 -2.07 7.08
N THR A 36 16.14 -0.97 7.52
CA THR A 36 16.80 0.33 7.53
C THR A 36 18.06 0.27 8.41
N ASN A 37 19.17 0.77 7.89
CA ASN A 37 20.51 0.77 8.53
C ASN A 37 21.17 -0.60 8.77
N LEU A 38 20.51 -1.72 8.48
CA LEU A 38 21.07 -3.06 8.63
C LEU A 38 21.44 -3.72 7.28
N SER A 39 20.66 -3.48 6.22
CA SER A 39 20.90 -4.10 4.91
C SER A 39 20.42 -3.23 3.75
N SER A 40 20.78 -3.62 2.54
CA SER A 40 20.32 -2.95 1.32
C SER A 40 18.87 -3.33 1.00
N LEU A 41 18.03 -2.33 0.72
CA LEU A 41 16.63 -2.48 0.34
C LEU A 41 16.43 -1.99 -1.08
N ILE A 42 15.86 -2.84 -1.95
CA ILE A 42 15.45 -2.47 -3.31
C ILE A 42 13.93 -2.42 -3.34
N ILE A 43 13.38 -1.27 -3.72
CA ILE A 43 11.94 -1.08 -3.89
C ILE A 43 11.66 -0.75 -5.36
N THR A 44 10.72 -1.47 -5.94
CA THR A 44 10.20 -1.20 -7.28
C THR A 44 8.76 -0.73 -7.15
N SER A 45 8.43 0.38 -7.81
CA SER A 45 7.07 0.89 -7.85
C SER A 45 6.71 1.27 -9.27
N GLN A 46 5.45 1.01 -9.63
CA GLN A 46 4.88 1.47 -10.89
C GLN A 46 4.48 2.95 -10.84
N LEU A 47 4.41 3.52 -9.63
CA LEU A 47 4.04 4.90 -9.39
C LEU A 47 5.30 5.75 -9.14
N PRO A 48 5.34 7.00 -9.65
CA PRO A 48 6.40 7.92 -9.30
C PRO A 48 6.36 8.23 -7.80
N ILE A 49 7.53 8.45 -7.21
CA ILE A 49 7.69 8.71 -5.76
C ILE A 49 6.77 9.83 -5.25
N LYS A 50 6.54 10.87 -6.07
CA LYS A 50 5.64 11.99 -5.74
C LYS A 50 4.20 11.55 -5.44
N SER A 51 3.77 10.45 -6.05
CA SER A 51 2.42 9.92 -5.89
C SER A 51 2.30 8.92 -4.74
N TRP A 52 3.40 8.54 -4.08
CA TRP A 52 3.37 7.59 -2.98
C TRP A 52 2.65 8.15 -1.76
N HIS A 53 2.85 9.44 -1.46
CA HIS A 53 2.14 10.10 -0.36
C HIS A 53 0.61 10.12 -0.56
N ALA A 54 0.12 10.14 -1.80
CA ALA A 54 -1.32 10.07 -2.09
C ALA A 54 -1.85 8.62 -2.14
N TYR A 55 -0.95 7.65 -2.33
CA TYR A 55 -1.29 6.22 -2.38
C TYR A 55 -1.36 5.59 -0.99
N LEU A 56 -0.57 6.10 -0.06
CA LEU A 56 -0.61 5.73 1.36
C LEU A 56 -1.74 6.55 2.00
N HIS A 57 -2.80 5.89 2.46
CA HIS A 57 -4.01 6.57 2.91
C HIS A 57 -3.79 7.30 4.24
N ASN A 58 -2.79 6.86 5.02
CA ASN A 58 -2.38 7.50 6.25
C ASN A 58 -1.16 8.43 6.04
N PRO A 59 -1.32 9.77 6.18
CA PRO A 59 -0.24 10.72 5.93
C PRO A 59 0.93 10.57 6.91
N THR A 60 0.67 10.19 8.17
CA THR A 60 1.71 10.02 9.19
C THR A 60 2.62 8.84 8.86
N ILE A 61 2.02 7.72 8.44
CA ILE A 61 2.74 6.53 7.97
C ILE A 61 3.48 6.84 6.66
N ALA A 62 2.83 7.58 5.76
CA ALA A 62 3.43 7.98 4.50
C ALA A 62 4.74 8.75 4.72
N ASP A 63 4.71 9.81 5.53
CA ASP A 63 5.90 10.60 5.84
C ASP A 63 6.99 9.75 6.51
N ALA A 64 6.61 8.86 7.44
CA ALA A 64 7.54 7.96 8.10
C ALA A 64 8.26 6.99 7.14
N ILE A 65 7.55 6.42 6.17
CA ILE A 65 8.13 5.57 5.11
C ILE A 65 9.04 6.39 4.20
N LEU A 66 8.54 7.54 3.73
CA LEU A 66 9.26 8.38 2.78
C LEU A 66 10.59 8.88 3.40
N ASP A 67 10.58 9.31 4.66
CA ASP A 67 11.80 9.70 5.37
C ASP A 67 12.80 8.56 5.50
N ARG A 68 12.35 7.33 5.78
CA ARG A 68 13.26 6.18 5.96
C ARG A 68 13.82 5.66 4.64
N VAL A 69 12.96 5.53 3.63
CA VAL A 69 13.32 4.94 2.34
C VAL A 69 14.02 5.96 1.45
N ILE A 70 13.41 7.12 1.24
CA ILE A 70 13.83 8.04 0.17
C ILE A 70 15.06 8.84 0.57
N HIS A 71 15.21 9.16 1.86
CA HIS A 71 16.32 9.97 2.34
C HIS A 71 17.68 9.37 1.96
N ASN A 72 17.81 8.03 1.97
CA ASN A 72 19.03 7.31 1.63
C ASN A 72 18.98 6.56 0.28
N ALA A 73 17.91 6.70 -0.51
CA ALA A 73 17.73 5.90 -1.72
C ALA A 73 18.33 6.54 -2.98
N TYR A 74 18.88 5.69 -3.84
CA TYR A 74 19.14 6.01 -5.23
C TYR A 74 17.86 5.87 -6.06
N LYS A 75 17.46 6.96 -6.72
CA LYS A 75 16.23 7.02 -7.53
C LYS A 75 16.56 6.68 -8.97
N ILE A 76 16.08 5.53 -9.44
CA ILE A 76 16.24 5.10 -10.83
C ILE A 76 14.86 5.14 -11.50
N ASN A 77 14.68 6.06 -12.46
CA ASN A 77 13.46 6.11 -13.25
C ASN A 77 13.63 5.19 -14.47
N LEU A 78 12.77 4.18 -14.59
CA LEU A 78 12.80 3.25 -15.70
C LEU A 78 11.82 3.72 -16.76
N GLU A 79 12.30 3.86 -17.99
CA GLU A 79 11.51 4.27 -19.16
C GLU A 79 11.65 3.24 -20.28
N GLY A 80 10.63 3.11 -21.12
CA GLY A 80 10.62 2.21 -22.26
C GLY A 80 9.43 1.25 -22.30
N GLU A 81 9.37 0.47 -23.38
CA GLU A 81 8.30 -0.51 -23.57
C GLU A 81 8.47 -1.74 -22.69
N SER A 82 7.35 -2.39 -22.37
CA SER A 82 7.36 -3.61 -21.57
C SER A 82 8.15 -4.72 -22.25
N GLN A 83 9.21 -5.19 -21.59
CA GLN A 83 10.00 -6.34 -22.03
C GLN A 83 9.15 -7.61 -22.25
N ARG A 84 7.99 -7.73 -21.56
CA ARG A 84 7.05 -8.84 -21.77
C ARG A 84 6.47 -8.83 -23.18
N LYS A 85 6.14 -7.66 -23.74
CA LYS A 85 5.60 -7.53 -25.10
C LYS A 85 6.65 -7.87 -26.16
N LEU A 86 7.92 -7.51 -25.91
CA LEU A 86 9.03 -7.80 -26.82
C LEU A 86 9.35 -9.29 -26.88
N ASN A 87 9.27 -10.00 -25.74
CA ASN A 87 9.53 -11.44 -25.68
C ASN A 87 8.40 -12.29 -26.25
N ASN A 88 7.15 -11.82 -26.20
CA ASN A 88 5.98 -12.55 -26.74
C ASN A 88 5.79 -12.36 -28.26
N GLN A 89 6.64 -11.57 -28.91
CA GLN A 89 6.64 -11.31 -30.36
C GLN A 89 7.76 -12.08 -31.09
N LYS A 90 8.56 -12.87 -30.36
CA LYS A 90 9.56 -13.80 -30.93
C LYS A 90 9.00 -15.22 -30.93
#